data_AF-A0A9D9PDI1-F1
#
_entry.id   AF-A0A9D9PDI1-F1
#
_cell.length_a   1.000
_cell.length_b   1.000
_cell.length_c   1.000
_cell.angle_alpha   90.00
_cell.angle_beta   90.00
_cell.angle_gamma   90.00
#
_symmetry.space_group_name_H-M   'P 1'
#
loop_
_entity.id
_entity.type
_entity.pdbx_description
1 polymer ?
#
loop_
_entity_poly.entity_id
_entity_poly.type
_entity_poly.pdbx_seq_one_letter_code
_entity_poly.pdbx_strand_id
1 'polypeptide(L)' 'MVHIEFARGVKENVIPDVQLTRSKDESNGRAFFYFQNPHALEEGFRVWMRPFAVLT' A
#
# COMPACT_ATOMS: atom_id res chain seq x y z
N MET A 1 1.40 15.89 -0.35
CA MET A 1 0.34 14.99 0.16
C MET A 1 0.83 13.56 0.01
N VAL A 2 0.49 12.65 0.93
CA VAL A 2 1.06 11.28 1.00
C VAL A 2 -0.03 10.25 0.71
N HIS A 3 0.35 9.09 0.18
CA HIS A 3 -0.56 7.97 -0.11
C HIS A 3 0.13 6.62 0.10
N ILE A 4 -0.67 5.56 0.17
CA ILE A 4 -0.21 4.17 0.25
C ILE A 4 -0.27 3.55 -1.15
N GLU A 5 0.70 2.71 -1.46
CA GLU A 5 0.75 1.92 -2.68
C GLU A 5 1.10 0.48 -2.32
N PHE A 6 0.25 -0.47 -2.69
CA PHE A 6 0.60 -1.90 -2.62
C PHE A 6 1.48 -2.31 -3.81
N ALA A 7 1.36 -1.62 -4.94
CA ALA A 7 2.24 -1.74 -6.09
C ALA A 7 2.62 -0.35 -6.61
N ARG A 8 3.87 -0.18 -7.02
CA ARG A 8 4.44 1.13 -7.39
C ARG A 8 3.63 1.82 -8.48
N GLY A 9 3.27 3.08 -8.24
CA GLY A 9 2.53 3.93 -9.17
C GLY A 9 1.03 3.65 -9.22
N VAL A 10 0.51 2.78 -8.35
CA VAL A 10 -0.93 2.55 -8.20
C VAL A 10 -1.33 2.97 -6.80
N LYS A 11 -1.98 4.13 -6.71
CA LYS A 11 -2.46 4.70 -5.44
C LYS A 11 -3.62 3.87 -4.89
N GLU A 12 -3.49 3.43 -3.65
CA GLU A 12 -4.59 2.85 -2.89
C GLU A 12 -5.52 3.96 -2.37
N ASN A 13 -6.82 3.82 -2.63
CA ASN A 13 -7.81 4.81 -2.25
C ASN A 13 -8.61 4.39 -1.00
N VAL A 14 -8.60 3.10 -0.64
CA VAL A 14 -9.23 2.64 0.60
C VAL A 14 -8.46 3.19 1.80
N ILE A 15 -9.18 3.87 2.71
CA ILE A 15 -8.62 4.37 3.97
C ILE A 15 -8.61 3.21 4.97
N PRO A 16 -7.44 2.83 5.52
CA PRO A 16 -7.36 1.72 6.47
C PRO A 16 -7.76 2.14 7.88
N ASP A 17 -8.23 1.17 8.66
CA ASP A 17 -8.24 1.26 10.12
C ASP A 17 -6.80 1.11 10.63
N VAL A 18 -6.37 2.02 11.51
CA VAL A 18 -4.99 2.08 12.01
C VAL A 18 -4.93 1.78 13.49
N GLN A 19 -4.09 0.82 13.87
CA GLN A 19 -3.76 0.55 15.27
C GLN A 19 -2.26 0.71 15.49
N LEU A 20 -1.88 1.50 16.48
CA LEU A 20 -0.50 1.73 16.85
C LEU A 20 -0.23 1.07 18.19
N THR A 21 0.89 0.36 18.29
CA THR A 21 1.39 -0.16 19.56
C THR A 21 2.82 0.31 19.77
N ARG A 22 3.19 0.47 21.04
CA ARG A 22 4.53 0.81 21.47
C ARG A 22 4.97 -0.17 22.53
N SER A 23 6.22 -0.61 22.46
CA SER A 23 6.79 -1.45 23.49
C SER A 23 6.81 -0.69 24.82
N LYS A 24 6.64 -1.41 25.94
CA LYS A 24 6.58 -0.81 27.28
C LYS A 24 7.88 -0.07 27.64
N ASP A 25 9.00 -0.56 27.14
CA ASP A 25 10.33 0.02 27.27
C ASP A 25 10.64 1.07 26.20
N GLU A 26 9.64 1.48 25.41
CA GLU A 26 9.70 2.58 24.45
C GLU A 26 10.65 2.40 23.24
N SER A 27 11.41 1.30 23.22
CA SER A 27 12.45 1.02 22.23
C SER A 27 11.91 0.74 20.82
N ASN A 28 10.64 0.33 20.70
CA ASN A 28 10.06 -0.02 19.42
C ASN A 28 8.57 0.31 19.33
N GLY A 29 8.10 0.51 18.10
CA GLY A 29 6.69 0.73 17.77
C GLY A 29 6.26 -0.14 16.60
N ARG A 30 4.98 -0.50 16.57
CA ARG A 30 4.36 -1.19 15.42
C ARG A 30 3.10 -0.46 15.04
N ALA A 31 2.84 -0.43 13.74
CA ALA A 31 1.60 0.06 13.16
C ALA A 31 0.95 -1.08 12.38
N PHE A 32 -0.33 -1.32 12.64
CA PHE A 32 -1.17 -2.24 11.89
C PHE A 32 -2.16 -1.42 11.08
N PHE A 33 -2.28 -1.77 9.80
CA PHE A 33 -3.19 -1.15 8.86
C PHE A 33 -4.12 -2.24 8.33
N TYR A 34 -5.41 -2.04 8.51
CA TYR A 34 -6.41 -2.98 8.05
C TYR A 34 -7.28 -2.34 6.97
N PHE A 35 -7.27 -2.94 5.79
CA PHE A 35 -8.00 -2.45 4.62
C PHE A 35 -9.17 -3.39 4.35
N GLN A 36 -10.38 -2.84 4.35
CA GLN A 36 -11.57 -3.57 3.94
C GLN A 36 -11.73 -3.49 2.42
N ASN A 37 -11.69 -4.64 1.75
CA ASN A 37 -11.77 -4.75 0.29
C ASN A 37 -10.79 -3.81 -0.44
N PRO A 38 -9.46 -3.97 -0.24
CA PRO A 38 -8.48 -3.12 -0.90
C PRO A 38 -8.52 -3.32 -2.42
N HIS A 39 -8.32 -2.24 -3.18
CA HIS A 39 -8.31 -2.30 -4.64
C HIS A 39 -7.19 -3.22 -5.17
N ALA A 40 -6.11 -3.36 -4.40
CA ALA A 40 -5.01 -4.28 -4.70
C ALA A 40 -5.42 -5.76 -4.85
N LEU A 41 -6.59 -6.16 -4.33
CA LEU A 41 -7.12 -7.52 -4.42
C LEU A 41 -8.29 -7.64 -5.40
N GLU A 42 -8.69 -6.54 -6.05
CA GLU A 42 -9.75 -6.56 -7.05
C GLU A 42 -9.30 -7.26 -8.34
N GLU A 43 -10.25 -7.89 -9.01
CA GLU A 43 -10.03 -8.46 -10.33
C GLU A 43 -9.67 -7.34 -11.32
N GLY A 44 -8.56 -7.51 -12.04
CA GLY A 44 -8.08 -6.47 -12.95
C GLY A 44 -7.22 -5.39 -12.28
N PHE A 45 -6.72 -5.60 -11.06
CA PHE A 45 -5.63 -4.79 -10.52
C PHE A 45 -4.43 -4.82 -11.48
N ARG A 46 -4.14 -3.67 -12.13
CA ARG A 46 -3.08 -3.54 -13.12
C ARG A 46 -1.96 -2.67 -12.60
N VAL A 47 -0.79 -3.27 -12.50
CA VAL A 47 0.46 -2.52 -12.38
C VAL A 47 0.85 -2.10 -13.79
N TRP A 48 1.28 -0.85 -13.96
CA TRP A 48 1.90 -0.41 -15.20
C TRP A 48 3.21 -1.19 -15.39
N MET A 49 3.13 -2.35 -16.04
CA MET A 49 4.29 -2.93 -16.68
C MET A 49 4.71 -1.94 -17.74
N ARG A 50 5.81 -1.23 -17.51
CA ARG A 50 6.48 -0.54 -18.61
C ARG A 50 6.84 -1.66 -19.58
N PRO A 51 6.23 -1.77 -20.78
CA PRO A 51 6.85 -2.59 -21.79
C PRO A 51 8.27 -2.02 -21.91
N PHE A 52 9.27 -2.90 -21.87
CA PHE A 52 10.64 -2.52 -22.20
C PHE A 52 10.52 -1.64 -23.44
N ALA A 53 10.93 -0.38 -23.32
CA ALA A 53 10.93 0.53 -24.45
C ALA A 53 11.77 -0.17 -25.52
N VAL A 54 11.11 -0.74 -26.53
CA VAL A 54 11.79 -1.09 -27.76
C VAL A 54 12.12 0.27 -28.34
N LEU A 55 13.35 0.69 -28.11
CA LEU A 55 13.95 1.81 -28.82
C LEU A 55 14.03 1.37 -30.28
N THR A 56 13.02 1.77 -31.07
CA THR A 56 13.13 1.87 -32.52
C THR A 56 13.18 3.34 -32.88
#